data_AF-A0A7J4N9H3-F1
#
_entry.id   AF-A0A7J4N9H3-F1
#
_cell.length_a   1.000
_cell.length_b   1.000
_cell.length_c   1.000
_cell.angle_alpha   90.00
_cell.angle_beta   90.00
_cell.angle_gamma   90.00
#
_symmetry.space_group_name_H-M   'P 1'
#
loop_
_entity.id
_entity.type
_entity.pdbx_description
1 polymer ?
#
loop_
_entity_poly.entity_id
_entity_poly.type
_entity_poly.pdbx_seq_one_letter_code
_entity_poly.pdbx_strand_id
1 'polypeptide(L)'
;MNGAKAVLELLEGQGVDVMFGYPGGVTIPLYDELLDSSIHHVLVRHEQCAAHMADGYSRTTSKTGVCLATSGPGATNLVTGVATAYADSSPMMVLTGQVATAAIGNNAFQEADIFSLMMPITKHNYRVLRPSDLPEAIKRGMGIANSGRKGPVHIDLPVDVLRGEIDPAKLQENFPVPSPYEDFSSVLEAVKILREAERPVLLVGGGARWADASSEVLRLAEMLVAPVVTTIMAKAIIPEDHPMSFGMLGMHGRECSRKALLEADVIFAIGARFSDRTIGYDNEVPKETKVIHLDIDPMEAGKNTRTKVRLVGDAKRGLQMVIKALGRSNKGETAWSRRVKELYDGCECDIDIDEDPVKPQKAIWELRKVLASDAFVVTEVGQNQMW
;
A
#
# COMPACT_ATOMS: atom_id res chain seq x y z
N MET A 1 -25.39 -25.97 1.98
CA MET A 1 -25.19 -24.69 2.69
C MET A 1 -25.51 -23.58 1.72
N ASN A 2 -26.22 -22.56 2.16
CA ASN A 2 -26.53 -21.39 1.32
C ASN A 2 -25.24 -20.66 0.89
N GLY A 3 -25.16 -20.21 -0.36
CA GLY A 3 -23.97 -19.53 -0.91
C GLY A 3 -23.58 -18.26 -0.15
N ALA A 4 -24.56 -17.47 0.27
CA ALA A 4 -24.35 -16.27 1.10
C ALA A 4 -23.64 -16.59 2.42
N LYS A 5 -24.09 -17.65 3.12
CA LYS A 5 -23.44 -18.14 4.34
C LYS A 5 -22.01 -18.58 4.06
N ALA A 6 -21.79 -19.30 2.96
CA ALA A 6 -20.47 -19.75 2.57
C ALA A 6 -19.50 -18.59 2.30
N VAL A 7 -19.97 -17.48 1.70
CA VAL A 7 -19.15 -16.27 1.51
C VAL A 7 -18.63 -15.76 2.85
N LEU A 8 -19.51 -15.63 3.85
CA LEU A 8 -19.15 -15.11 5.16
C LEU A 8 -18.20 -16.07 5.91
N GLU A 9 -18.52 -17.37 5.94
CA GLU A 9 -17.64 -18.38 6.57
C GLU A 9 -16.24 -18.42 5.93
N LEU A 10 -16.16 -18.25 4.60
CA LEU A 10 -14.89 -18.19 3.90
C LEU A 10 -14.10 -16.92 4.26
N LEU A 11 -14.76 -15.76 4.35
CA LEU A 11 -14.12 -14.50 4.76
C LEU A 11 -13.64 -14.56 6.21
N GLU A 12 -14.46 -15.08 7.13
CA GLU A 12 -14.09 -15.31 8.53
C GLU A 12 -12.89 -16.26 8.63
N GLY A 13 -12.88 -17.34 7.85
CA GLY A 13 -11.75 -18.27 7.75
C GLY A 13 -10.47 -17.64 7.15
N GLN A 14 -10.57 -16.50 6.48
CA GLN A 14 -9.42 -15.69 6.05
C GLN A 14 -9.04 -14.60 7.07
N GLY A 15 -9.67 -14.56 8.25
CA GLY A 15 -9.39 -13.59 9.31
C GLY A 15 -10.03 -12.22 9.09
N VAL A 16 -11.05 -12.12 8.23
CA VAL A 16 -11.85 -10.90 8.08
C VAL A 16 -12.68 -10.70 9.33
N ASP A 17 -12.54 -9.53 9.96
CA ASP A 17 -13.22 -9.13 11.18
C ASP A 17 -14.11 -7.88 10.99
N VAL A 18 -13.83 -7.06 9.98
CA VAL A 18 -14.58 -5.85 9.65
C VAL A 18 -14.91 -5.81 8.15
N MET A 19 -16.15 -5.45 7.83
CA MET A 19 -16.60 -5.22 6.46
C MET A 19 -17.38 -3.91 6.36
N PHE A 20 -17.08 -3.11 5.34
CA PHE A 20 -17.74 -1.82 5.11
C PHE A 20 -18.70 -1.95 3.94
N GLY A 21 -19.96 -1.55 4.10
CA GLY A 21 -20.91 -1.77 3.01
C GLY A 21 -22.22 -1.04 3.09
N TYR A 22 -22.94 -1.09 1.97
CA TYR A 22 -24.31 -0.61 1.84
C TYR A 22 -25.21 -1.70 1.23
N PRO A 23 -26.37 -2.01 1.84
CA PRO A 23 -27.26 -3.07 1.37
C PRO A 23 -28.04 -2.68 0.11
N GLY A 24 -28.39 -3.67 -0.71
CA GLY A 24 -29.30 -3.49 -1.83
C GLY A 24 -29.88 -4.81 -2.32
N GLY A 25 -30.81 -4.75 -3.27
CA GLY A 25 -31.72 -5.86 -3.58
C GLY A 25 -31.04 -7.20 -3.85
N VAL A 26 -29.93 -7.20 -4.60
CA VAL A 26 -29.21 -8.44 -4.96
C VAL A 26 -28.24 -8.94 -3.88
N THR A 27 -27.90 -8.10 -2.90
CA THR A 27 -27.04 -8.49 -1.76
C THR A 27 -27.81 -8.81 -0.49
N ILE A 28 -29.15 -8.67 -0.48
CA ILE A 28 -30.00 -9.05 0.67
C ILE A 28 -29.66 -10.44 1.23
N PRO A 29 -29.47 -11.51 0.42
CA PRO A 29 -29.10 -12.81 0.95
C PRO A 29 -27.83 -12.80 1.81
N LEU A 30 -26.83 -11.97 1.43
CA LEU A 30 -25.60 -11.82 2.18
C LEU A 30 -25.83 -11.05 3.49
N TYR A 31 -26.66 -10.00 3.46
CA TYR A 31 -27.00 -9.22 4.66
C TYR A 31 -27.87 -9.98 5.65
N ASP A 32 -28.69 -10.93 5.19
CA ASP A 32 -29.49 -11.81 6.03
C ASP A 32 -28.57 -12.72 6.88
N GLU A 33 -27.62 -13.39 6.22
CA GLU A 33 -26.63 -14.25 6.90
C GLU A 33 -25.63 -13.45 7.75
N LEU A 34 -25.42 -12.16 7.43
CA LEU A 34 -24.52 -11.29 8.19
C LEU A 34 -25.02 -11.04 9.62
N LEU A 35 -26.31 -11.21 9.89
CA LEU A 35 -26.89 -11.09 11.23
C LEU A 35 -26.33 -12.12 12.22
N ASP A 36 -25.92 -13.30 11.71
CA ASP A 36 -25.37 -14.40 12.49
C ASP A 36 -23.83 -14.52 12.36
N SER A 37 -23.19 -13.61 11.63
CA SER A 37 -21.74 -13.60 11.41
C SER A 37 -20.99 -12.89 12.53
N SER A 38 -19.73 -13.28 12.72
CA SER A 38 -18.78 -12.60 13.61
C SER A 38 -18.19 -11.31 13.01
N ILE A 39 -18.37 -11.07 11.70
CA ILE A 39 -17.86 -9.90 11.01
C ILE A 39 -18.61 -8.65 11.48
N HIS A 40 -17.87 -7.65 11.97
CA HIS A 40 -18.43 -6.35 12.27
C HIS A 40 -18.73 -5.58 10.98
N HIS A 41 -20.01 -5.43 10.67
CA HIS A 41 -20.45 -4.66 9.52
C HIS A 41 -20.60 -3.16 9.85
N VAL A 42 -19.86 -2.33 9.13
CA VAL A 42 -19.97 -0.87 9.18
C VAL A 42 -20.86 -0.40 8.04
N LEU A 43 -22.10 -0.04 8.36
CA LEU A 43 -23.04 0.55 7.41
C LEU A 43 -22.60 1.96 7.03
N VAL A 44 -22.25 2.16 5.75
CA VAL A 44 -21.89 3.49 5.24
C VAL A 44 -23.12 4.31 4.84
N ARG A 45 -22.91 5.54 4.36
CA ARG A 45 -23.96 6.37 3.73
C ARG A 45 -23.79 6.57 2.23
N HIS A 46 -22.69 6.06 1.68
CA HIS A 46 -22.37 6.04 0.26
C HIS A 46 -21.30 4.96 0.02
N GLU A 47 -21.40 4.16 -1.03
CA GLU A 47 -20.47 3.03 -1.27
C GLU A 47 -19.03 3.49 -1.51
N GLN A 48 -18.83 4.69 -2.07
CA GLN A 48 -17.49 5.29 -2.16
C GLN A 48 -16.80 5.36 -0.78
N CYS A 49 -17.56 5.66 0.29
CA CYS A 49 -17.03 5.63 1.65
C CYS A 49 -16.64 4.22 2.08
N ALA A 50 -17.38 3.17 1.67
CA ALA A 50 -17.02 1.79 1.99
C ALA A 50 -15.68 1.41 1.37
N ALA A 51 -15.44 1.77 0.10
CA ALA A 51 -14.16 1.52 -0.55
C ALA A 51 -13.00 2.29 0.13
N HIS A 52 -13.18 3.57 0.46
CA HIS A 52 -12.15 4.35 1.15
C HIS A 52 -11.93 3.91 2.60
N MET A 53 -12.97 3.48 3.32
CA MET A 53 -12.83 2.92 4.67
C MET A 53 -12.07 1.58 4.64
N ALA A 54 -12.36 0.71 3.68
CA ALA A 54 -11.62 -0.55 3.50
C ALA A 54 -10.14 -0.30 3.15
N ASP A 55 -9.85 0.68 2.29
CA ASP A 55 -8.48 1.10 2.00
C ASP A 55 -7.77 1.66 3.24
N GLY A 56 -8.42 2.57 3.97
CA GLY A 56 -7.91 3.14 5.23
C GLY A 56 -7.64 2.06 6.27
N TYR A 57 -8.59 1.13 6.48
CA TYR A 57 -8.45 -0.02 7.36
C TYR A 57 -7.21 -0.85 7.00
N SER A 58 -7.01 -1.11 5.70
CA SER A 58 -5.86 -1.88 5.23
C SER A 58 -4.54 -1.19 5.56
N ARG A 59 -4.49 0.13 5.36
CA ARG A 59 -3.29 0.93 5.60
C ARG A 59 -2.94 1.10 7.07
N THR A 60 -3.90 1.07 7.98
CA THR A 60 -3.66 1.26 9.42
C THR A 60 -3.42 -0.04 10.16
N THR A 61 -4.03 -1.14 9.70
CA THR A 61 -3.95 -2.45 10.38
C THR A 61 -3.04 -3.47 9.70
N SER A 62 -2.61 -3.20 8.46
CA SER A 62 -1.93 -4.16 7.58
C SER A 62 -2.74 -5.41 7.24
N LYS A 63 -4.03 -5.45 7.60
CA LYS A 63 -4.99 -6.49 7.18
C LYS A 63 -5.59 -6.15 5.81
N THR A 64 -6.31 -7.10 5.21
CA THR A 64 -7.06 -6.85 3.97
C THR A 64 -8.40 -6.22 4.29
N GLY A 65 -8.65 -5.03 3.77
CA GLY A 65 -9.95 -4.37 3.88
C GLY A 65 -11.01 -5.07 3.03
N VAL A 66 -12.26 -5.07 3.47
CA VAL A 66 -13.37 -5.66 2.72
C VAL A 66 -14.46 -4.63 2.54
N CYS A 67 -14.83 -4.34 1.29
CA CYS A 67 -15.97 -3.49 0.96
C CYS A 67 -17.05 -4.27 0.20
N LEU A 68 -18.31 -3.91 0.44
CA LEU A 68 -19.48 -4.57 -0.13
C LEU A 68 -20.48 -3.55 -0.68
N ALA A 69 -20.90 -3.75 -1.92
CA ALA A 69 -21.99 -3.00 -2.54
C ALA A 69 -22.99 -3.90 -3.29
N THR A 70 -24.21 -3.41 -3.51
CA THR A 70 -25.17 -4.03 -4.42
C THR A 70 -24.76 -3.87 -5.89
N SER A 71 -25.53 -4.40 -6.85
CA SER A 71 -25.29 -4.25 -8.29
C SER A 71 -25.45 -2.81 -8.80
N GLY A 72 -25.11 -2.61 -10.07
CA GLY A 72 -25.41 -1.38 -10.79
C GLY A 72 -24.79 -0.15 -10.13
N PRO A 73 -25.61 0.82 -9.68
CA PRO A 73 -25.10 2.07 -9.10
C PRO A 73 -24.23 1.85 -7.86
N GLY A 74 -24.60 0.90 -6.99
CA GLY A 74 -23.83 0.64 -5.77
C GLY A 74 -22.41 0.15 -6.10
N ALA A 75 -22.31 -0.77 -7.05
CA ALA A 75 -21.05 -1.28 -7.54
C ALA A 75 -20.20 -0.18 -8.22
N THR A 76 -20.80 0.65 -9.08
CA THR A 76 -20.09 1.75 -9.75
C THR A 76 -19.60 2.83 -8.78
N ASN A 77 -20.28 3.03 -7.66
CA ASN A 77 -19.88 3.97 -6.61
C ASN A 77 -18.58 3.56 -5.90
N LEU A 78 -18.15 2.29 -5.99
CA LEU A 78 -16.89 1.81 -5.41
C LEU A 78 -15.66 2.21 -6.25
N VAL A 79 -15.83 2.49 -7.55
CA VAL A 79 -14.74 2.59 -8.54
C VAL A 79 -13.61 3.51 -8.09
N THR A 80 -13.92 4.70 -7.56
CA THR A 80 -12.89 5.66 -7.13
C THR A 80 -12.03 5.10 -5.99
N GLY A 81 -12.64 4.54 -4.95
CA GLY A 81 -11.90 4.01 -3.80
C GLY A 81 -11.09 2.76 -4.16
N VAL A 82 -11.60 1.93 -5.07
CA VAL A 82 -10.86 0.78 -5.61
C VAL A 82 -9.64 1.25 -6.42
N ALA A 83 -9.79 2.27 -7.27
CA ALA A 83 -8.68 2.86 -8.00
C ALA A 83 -7.62 3.45 -7.07
N THR A 84 -8.02 4.11 -5.97
CA THR A 84 -7.11 4.59 -4.93
C THR A 84 -6.30 3.45 -4.31
N ALA A 85 -6.96 2.38 -3.87
CA ALA A 85 -6.30 1.21 -3.29
C ALA A 85 -5.33 0.54 -4.28
N TYR A 86 -5.70 0.46 -5.56
CA TYR A 86 -4.84 -0.11 -6.60
C TYR A 86 -3.57 0.70 -6.85
N ALA A 87 -3.72 2.02 -6.99
CA ALA A 87 -2.58 2.92 -7.21
C ALA A 87 -1.55 2.80 -6.07
N ASP A 88 -2.06 2.73 -4.84
CA ASP A 88 -1.27 2.73 -3.60
C ASP A 88 -0.90 1.33 -3.10
N SER A 89 -1.33 0.30 -3.84
CA SER A 89 -1.03 -1.10 -3.56
C SER A 89 -1.56 -1.58 -2.20
N SER A 90 -2.77 -1.14 -1.84
CA SER A 90 -3.48 -1.62 -0.65
C SER A 90 -4.20 -2.94 -0.93
N PRO A 91 -4.04 -3.97 -0.09
CA PRO A 91 -4.77 -5.22 -0.24
C PRO A 91 -6.24 -5.02 0.13
N MET A 92 -7.17 -5.35 -0.77
CA MET A 92 -8.60 -5.20 -0.52
C MET A 92 -9.42 -6.28 -1.24
N MET A 93 -10.48 -6.76 -0.60
CA MET A 93 -11.54 -7.55 -1.25
C MET A 93 -12.72 -6.64 -1.56
N VAL A 94 -13.09 -6.57 -2.83
CA VAL A 94 -14.18 -5.74 -3.35
C VAL A 94 -15.33 -6.65 -3.76
N LEU A 95 -16.38 -6.71 -2.95
CA LEU A 95 -17.53 -7.58 -3.18
C LEU A 95 -18.66 -6.75 -3.81
N THR A 96 -19.17 -7.19 -4.96
CA THR A 96 -20.35 -6.56 -5.58
C THR A 96 -21.42 -7.60 -5.81
N GLY A 97 -22.66 -7.28 -5.43
CA GLY A 97 -23.81 -8.05 -5.89
C GLY A 97 -24.02 -7.89 -7.40
N GLN A 98 -24.62 -8.88 -8.02
CA GLN A 98 -25.00 -8.86 -9.44
C GLN A 98 -26.42 -9.39 -9.63
N VAL A 99 -27.04 -9.01 -10.75
CA VAL A 99 -28.27 -9.66 -11.22
C VAL A 99 -28.06 -11.17 -11.38
N ALA A 100 -29.16 -11.94 -11.43
CA ALA A 100 -29.07 -13.38 -11.59
C ALA A 100 -28.29 -13.75 -12.87
N THR A 101 -27.54 -14.86 -12.85
CA THR A 101 -26.66 -15.26 -13.96
C THR A 101 -27.35 -15.24 -15.33
N ALA A 102 -28.59 -15.74 -15.41
CA ALA A 102 -29.39 -15.76 -16.64
C ALA A 102 -29.86 -14.36 -17.13
N ALA A 103 -29.80 -13.35 -16.27
CA ALA A 103 -30.18 -11.98 -16.59
C ALA A 103 -28.99 -11.11 -17.02
N ILE A 104 -27.75 -11.59 -16.85
CA ILE A 104 -26.53 -10.88 -17.27
C ILE A 104 -26.53 -10.74 -18.80
N GLY A 105 -26.26 -9.54 -19.30
CA GLY A 105 -26.26 -9.13 -20.69
C GLY A 105 -27.62 -8.71 -21.23
N ASN A 106 -28.69 -8.74 -20.41
CA ASN A 106 -30.06 -8.53 -20.88
C ASN A 106 -30.66 -7.16 -20.50
N ASN A 107 -29.82 -6.19 -20.09
CA ASN A 107 -30.25 -4.88 -19.60
C ASN A 107 -31.22 -5.02 -18.40
N ALA A 108 -30.90 -5.94 -17.50
CA ALA A 108 -31.70 -6.19 -16.32
C ALA A 108 -31.70 -4.96 -15.38
N PHE A 109 -32.70 -4.89 -14.50
CA PHE A 109 -32.82 -3.80 -13.54
C PHE A 109 -31.56 -3.72 -12.65
N GLN A 110 -30.94 -2.53 -12.60
CA GLN A 110 -29.68 -2.29 -11.89
C GLN A 110 -28.53 -3.22 -12.30
N GLU A 111 -28.51 -3.66 -13.56
CA GLU A 111 -27.34 -4.30 -14.15
C GLU A 111 -26.30 -3.25 -14.55
N ALA A 112 -25.04 -3.51 -14.25
CA ALA A 112 -23.90 -2.83 -14.84
C ALA A 112 -22.77 -3.85 -15.08
N ASP A 113 -22.01 -3.67 -16.15
CA ASP A 113 -20.82 -4.50 -16.42
C ASP A 113 -19.63 -4.08 -15.54
N ILE A 114 -19.80 -4.26 -14.23
CA ILE A 114 -18.82 -3.87 -13.23
C ILE A 114 -17.51 -4.64 -13.39
N PHE A 115 -17.57 -5.89 -13.85
CA PHE A 115 -16.37 -6.70 -14.10
C PHE A 115 -15.43 -5.98 -15.05
N SER A 116 -15.94 -5.43 -16.15
CA SER A 116 -15.13 -4.66 -17.11
C SER A 116 -14.63 -3.34 -16.55
N LEU A 117 -15.46 -2.64 -15.77
CA LEU A 117 -15.07 -1.37 -15.13
C LEU A 117 -13.97 -1.55 -14.08
N MET A 118 -13.92 -2.71 -13.42
CA MET A 118 -12.93 -3.01 -12.38
C MET A 118 -11.60 -3.51 -12.94
N MET A 119 -11.56 -4.10 -14.15
CA MET A 119 -10.34 -4.69 -14.75
C MET A 119 -9.09 -3.79 -14.71
N PRO A 120 -9.14 -2.48 -15.04
CA PRO A 120 -7.94 -1.64 -15.03
C PRO A 120 -7.49 -1.20 -13.63
N ILE A 121 -8.31 -1.43 -12.60
CA ILE A 121 -8.12 -0.90 -11.25
C ILE A 121 -8.10 -2.01 -10.19
N THR A 122 -7.88 -3.26 -10.58
CA THR A 122 -7.74 -4.40 -9.67
C THR A 122 -6.60 -5.30 -10.13
N LYS A 123 -6.07 -6.10 -9.21
CA LYS A 123 -5.12 -7.16 -9.52
C LYS A 123 -5.77 -8.33 -10.24
N HIS A 124 -7.02 -8.60 -9.90
CA HIS A 124 -7.79 -9.71 -10.44
C HIS A 124 -9.28 -9.49 -10.22
N ASN A 125 -10.09 -10.04 -11.11
CA ASN A 125 -11.54 -10.00 -11.03
C ASN A 125 -12.10 -11.42 -11.15
N TYR A 126 -13.07 -11.74 -10.31
CA TYR A 126 -13.90 -12.93 -10.41
C TYR A 126 -15.32 -12.54 -10.77
N ARG A 127 -15.93 -13.27 -11.71
CA ARG A 127 -17.40 -13.30 -11.86
C ARG A 127 -17.85 -14.71 -11.54
N VAL A 128 -18.48 -14.87 -10.38
CA VAL A 128 -18.81 -16.20 -9.84
C VAL A 128 -20.11 -16.65 -10.49
N LEU A 129 -20.05 -17.64 -11.39
CA LEU A 129 -21.24 -18.10 -12.13
C LEU A 129 -21.93 -19.30 -11.49
N ARG A 130 -21.30 -19.95 -10.50
CA ARG A 130 -21.85 -21.11 -9.79
C ARG A 130 -21.48 -21.04 -8.31
N PRO A 131 -22.34 -21.50 -7.38
CA PRO A 131 -22.01 -21.56 -5.96
C PRO A 131 -20.70 -22.27 -5.68
N SER A 132 -20.39 -23.34 -6.43
CA SER A 132 -19.15 -24.10 -6.28
C SER A 132 -17.85 -23.33 -6.53
N ASP A 133 -17.92 -22.16 -7.17
CA ASP A 133 -16.75 -21.36 -7.52
C ASP A 133 -16.44 -20.29 -6.44
N LEU A 134 -17.32 -20.13 -5.43
CA LEU A 134 -17.13 -19.20 -4.31
C LEU A 134 -15.83 -19.46 -3.50
N PRO A 135 -15.48 -20.72 -3.15
CA PRO A 135 -14.25 -20.99 -2.41
C PRO A 135 -12.99 -20.53 -3.12
N GLU A 136 -12.89 -20.72 -4.44
CA GLU A 136 -11.75 -20.22 -5.22
C GLU A 136 -11.70 -18.70 -5.21
N ALA A 137 -12.82 -18.05 -5.58
CA ALA A 137 -12.88 -16.59 -5.70
C ALA A 137 -12.45 -15.89 -4.40
N ILE A 138 -12.89 -16.40 -3.25
CA ILE A 138 -12.58 -15.80 -1.94
C ILE A 138 -11.17 -16.18 -1.47
N LYS A 139 -10.83 -17.47 -1.40
CA LYS A 139 -9.53 -17.90 -0.83
C LYS A 139 -8.37 -17.50 -1.73
N ARG A 140 -8.48 -17.79 -3.03
CA ARG A 140 -7.45 -17.41 -3.99
C ARG A 140 -7.41 -15.89 -4.16
N GLY A 141 -8.57 -15.23 -4.18
CA GLY A 141 -8.66 -13.78 -4.24
C GLY A 141 -7.94 -13.11 -3.06
N MET A 142 -8.15 -13.59 -1.84
CA MET A 142 -7.43 -13.13 -0.65
C MET A 142 -5.91 -13.32 -0.79
N GLY A 143 -5.48 -14.49 -1.28
CA GLY A 143 -4.08 -14.75 -1.56
C GLY A 143 -3.50 -13.80 -2.63
N ILE A 144 -4.24 -13.51 -3.70
CA ILE A 144 -3.83 -12.59 -4.76
C ILE A 144 -3.77 -11.16 -4.22
N ALA A 145 -4.73 -10.71 -3.43
CA ALA A 145 -4.72 -9.35 -2.86
C ALA A 145 -3.45 -9.08 -2.05
N ASN A 146 -2.92 -10.10 -1.37
CA ASN A 146 -1.77 -10.01 -0.48
C ASN A 146 -0.43 -10.44 -1.07
N SER A 147 -0.38 -11.18 -2.18
CA SER A 147 0.87 -11.69 -2.75
C SER A 147 1.58 -10.67 -3.64
N GLY A 148 2.92 -10.66 -3.60
CA GLY A 148 3.73 -9.78 -4.45
C GLY A 148 3.43 -8.31 -4.16
N ARG A 149 3.28 -7.50 -5.23
CA ARG A 149 2.72 -6.16 -5.10
C ARG A 149 1.25 -6.27 -4.70
N LYS A 150 0.91 -5.88 -3.47
CA LYS A 150 -0.46 -5.89 -2.92
C LYS A 150 -1.43 -5.04 -3.74
N GLY A 151 -2.73 -5.31 -3.64
CA GLY A 151 -3.76 -4.57 -4.37
C GLY A 151 -5.16 -5.16 -4.25
N PRO A 152 -6.18 -4.46 -4.77
CA PRO A 152 -7.57 -4.91 -4.68
C PRO A 152 -7.86 -6.11 -5.61
N VAL A 153 -8.74 -7.00 -5.15
CA VAL A 153 -9.36 -8.07 -5.93
C VAL A 153 -10.86 -7.91 -5.89
N HIS A 154 -11.50 -7.95 -7.06
CA HIS A 154 -12.96 -7.81 -7.17
C HIS A 154 -13.63 -9.18 -7.36
N ILE A 155 -14.77 -9.35 -6.70
CA ILE A 155 -15.62 -10.54 -6.79
C ILE A 155 -17.05 -10.09 -7.07
N ASP A 156 -17.54 -10.38 -8.27
CA ASP A 156 -18.91 -10.16 -8.72
C ASP A 156 -19.78 -11.37 -8.35
N LEU A 157 -20.83 -11.15 -7.57
CA LEU A 157 -21.65 -12.15 -6.88
C LEU A 157 -23.12 -12.10 -7.35
N PRO A 158 -23.51 -12.88 -8.38
CA PRO A 158 -24.90 -13.02 -8.81
C PRO A 158 -25.83 -13.49 -7.68
N VAL A 159 -27.03 -12.92 -7.61
CA VAL A 159 -28.00 -13.21 -6.53
C VAL A 159 -28.44 -14.68 -6.49
N ASP A 160 -28.51 -15.36 -7.63
CA ASP A 160 -28.83 -16.79 -7.73
C ASP A 160 -27.68 -17.69 -7.25
N VAL A 161 -26.43 -17.22 -7.40
CA VAL A 161 -25.26 -17.87 -6.79
C VAL A 161 -25.25 -17.69 -5.28
N LEU A 162 -25.58 -16.50 -4.78
CA LEU A 162 -25.70 -16.23 -3.35
C LEU A 162 -26.83 -17.02 -2.69
N ARG A 163 -27.90 -17.36 -3.41
CA ARG A 163 -29.02 -18.19 -2.92
C ARG A 163 -28.84 -19.69 -3.18
N GLY A 164 -27.86 -20.04 -4.02
CA GLY A 164 -27.64 -21.41 -4.46
C GLY A 164 -26.98 -22.25 -3.36
N GLU A 165 -27.24 -23.56 -3.39
CA GLU A 165 -26.63 -24.49 -2.46
C GLU A 165 -25.19 -24.83 -2.89
N ILE A 166 -24.28 -24.81 -1.91
CA ILE A 166 -22.93 -25.33 -2.00
C ILE A 166 -22.76 -26.53 -1.07
N ASP A 167 -22.04 -27.54 -1.56
CA ASP A 167 -21.56 -28.65 -0.75
C ASP A 167 -20.51 -28.14 0.25
N PRO A 168 -20.74 -28.24 1.57
CA PRO A 168 -19.79 -27.82 2.60
C PRO A 168 -18.38 -28.38 2.43
N ALA A 169 -18.23 -29.57 1.81
CA ALA A 169 -16.91 -30.15 1.54
C ALA A 169 -16.04 -29.23 0.65
N LYS A 170 -16.66 -28.45 -0.25
CA LYS A 170 -15.94 -27.51 -1.13
C LYS A 170 -15.31 -26.35 -0.38
N LEU A 171 -15.85 -25.96 0.77
CA LEU A 171 -15.27 -24.88 1.59
C LEU A 171 -13.90 -25.29 2.16
N GLN A 172 -13.56 -26.59 2.17
CA GLN A 172 -12.27 -27.08 2.63
C GLN A 172 -11.22 -27.18 1.53
N GLU A 173 -11.59 -26.94 0.26
CA GLU A 173 -10.65 -26.95 -0.86
C GLU A 173 -9.63 -25.81 -0.73
N ASN A 174 -8.39 -26.07 -1.18
CA ASN A 174 -7.28 -25.12 -1.13
C ASN A 174 -6.95 -24.60 -2.51
N PHE A 175 -6.79 -23.28 -2.61
CA PHE A 175 -6.50 -22.58 -3.87
C PHE A 175 -5.20 -21.77 -3.72
N PRO A 176 -4.03 -22.42 -3.83
CA PRO A 176 -2.76 -21.75 -3.60
C PRO A 176 -2.48 -20.68 -4.67
N VAL A 177 -1.86 -19.59 -4.23
CA VAL A 177 -1.33 -18.55 -5.11
C VAL A 177 0.16 -18.80 -5.28
N PRO A 178 0.71 -18.76 -6.51
CA PRO A 178 2.15 -18.91 -6.73
C PRO A 178 2.92 -17.87 -5.91
N SER A 179 4.05 -18.28 -5.34
CA SER A 179 4.97 -17.34 -4.69
C SER A 179 5.42 -16.26 -5.68
N PRO A 180 5.56 -15.00 -5.22
CA PRO A 180 6.12 -13.95 -6.06
C PRO A 180 7.49 -14.34 -6.59
N TYR A 181 7.82 -13.87 -7.79
CA TYR A 181 9.16 -14.03 -8.35
C TYR A 181 10.16 -13.16 -7.58
N GLU A 182 11.32 -13.73 -7.27
CA GLU A 182 12.36 -13.08 -6.49
C GLU A 182 13.74 -13.37 -7.06
N ASP A 183 14.59 -12.35 -7.08
CA ASP A 183 15.95 -12.41 -7.57
C ASP A 183 16.83 -11.46 -6.74
N PHE A 184 17.63 -12.07 -5.87
CA PHE A 184 18.64 -11.39 -5.05
C PHE A 184 20.06 -11.76 -5.46
N SER A 185 20.25 -12.28 -6.68
CA SER A 185 21.57 -12.71 -7.16
C SER A 185 22.62 -11.59 -7.12
N SER A 186 22.20 -10.35 -7.38
CA SER A 186 23.07 -9.15 -7.31
C SER A 186 23.20 -8.54 -5.91
N VAL A 187 22.78 -9.21 -4.83
CA VAL A 187 22.88 -8.64 -3.46
C VAL A 187 24.31 -8.30 -3.07
N LEU A 188 25.29 -9.12 -3.46
CA LEU A 188 26.70 -8.87 -3.16
C LEU A 188 27.25 -7.67 -3.93
N GLU A 189 26.72 -7.40 -5.13
CA GLU A 189 27.07 -6.22 -5.91
C GLU A 189 26.49 -4.95 -5.26
N ALA A 190 25.22 -4.98 -4.81
CA ALA A 190 24.63 -3.90 -4.02
C ALA A 190 25.46 -3.61 -2.77
N VAL A 191 25.85 -4.65 -2.02
CA VAL A 191 26.68 -4.52 -0.81
C VAL A 191 28.05 -3.92 -1.12
N LYS A 192 28.67 -4.30 -2.24
CA LYS A 192 29.93 -3.70 -2.69
C LYS A 192 29.77 -2.19 -2.93
N ILE A 193 28.75 -1.79 -3.68
CA ILE A 193 28.46 -0.38 -3.95
C ILE A 193 28.20 0.39 -2.64
N LEU A 194 27.40 -0.16 -1.73
CA LEU A 194 27.10 0.48 -0.43
C LEU A 194 28.33 0.62 0.47
N ARG A 195 29.27 -0.33 0.43
CA ARG A 195 30.54 -0.23 1.18
C ARG A 195 31.40 0.91 0.67
N GLU A 196 31.52 1.01 -0.65
CA GLU A 196 32.30 2.03 -1.36
C GLU A 196 31.63 3.41 -1.31
N ALA A 197 30.33 3.50 -0.97
CA ALA A 197 29.59 4.75 -0.90
C ALA A 197 30.19 5.70 0.16
N GLU A 198 30.41 6.94 -0.25
CA GLU A 198 30.82 8.05 0.62
C GLU A 198 29.61 8.84 1.12
N ARG A 199 28.56 8.97 0.30
CA ARG A 199 27.35 9.76 0.57
C ARG A 199 26.07 8.95 0.27
N PRO A 200 25.87 7.80 0.94
CA PRO A 200 24.70 6.96 0.71
C PRO A 200 23.42 7.65 1.22
N VAL A 201 22.32 7.48 0.48
CA VAL A 201 20.96 7.90 0.86
C VAL A 201 19.99 6.73 0.69
N LEU A 202 19.08 6.55 1.64
CA LEU A 202 17.99 5.58 1.54
C LEU A 202 16.72 6.28 1.06
N LEU A 203 16.23 5.92 -0.13
CA LEU A 203 14.93 6.36 -0.64
C LEU A 203 13.89 5.27 -0.35
N VAL A 204 13.01 5.52 0.62
CA VAL A 204 12.07 4.51 1.11
C VAL A 204 10.66 4.81 0.64
N GLY A 205 9.99 3.81 0.08
CA GLY A 205 8.62 3.91 -0.43
C GLY A 205 7.65 2.94 0.25
N GLY A 206 6.37 3.01 -0.14
CA GLY A 206 5.28 2.27 0.49
C GLY A 206 5.47 0.74 0.49
N GLY A 207 6.27 0.18 -0.42
CA GLY A 207 6.62 -1.24 -0.43
C GLY A 207 7.37 -1.68 0.84
N ALA A 208 8.21 -0.81 1.41
CA ALA A 208 8.89 -1.10 2.68
C ALA A 208 7.90 -1.14 3.86
N ARG A 209 6.87 -0.28 3.82
CA ARG A 209 5.79 -0.26 4.83
C ARG A 209 4.95 -1.53 4.73
N TRP A 210 4.56 -1.93 3.53
CA TRP A 210 3.78 -3.15 3.31
C TRP A 210 4.52 -4.44 3.65
N ALA A 211 5.85 -4.42 3.56
CA ALA A 211 6.74 -5.51 3.98
C ALA A 211 7.05 -5.51 5.48
N ASP A 212 6.55 -4.52 6.25
CA ASP A 212 6.89 -4.36 7.67
C ASP A 212 8.41 -4.27 7.92
N ALA A 213 9.09 -3.43 7.14
CA ALA A 213 10.55 -3.34 7.11
C ALA A 213 11.12 -2.15 7.91
N SER A 214 10.34 -1.55 8.82
CA SER A 214 10.75 -0.36 9.59
C SER A 214 12.07 -0.59 10.35
N SER A 215 12.18 -1.72 11.04
CA SER A 215 13.37 -2.05 11.84
C SER A 215 14.63 -2.24 10.99
N GLU A 216 14.48 -2.84 9.82
CA GLU A 216 15.53 -3.07 8.86
C GLU A 216 15.99 -1.76 8.20
N VAL A 217 15.05 -0.87 7.85
CA VAL A 217 15.36 0.46 7.30
C VAL A 217 16.17 1.27 8.30
N LEU A 218 15.72 1.36 9.56
CA LEU A 218 16.42 2.10 10.61
C LEU A 218 17.83 1.53 10.83
N ARG A 219 17.94 0.21 10.98
CA ARG A 219 19.23 -0.46 11.18
C ARG A 219 20.20 -0.21 10.02
N LEU A 220 19.72 -0.27 8.78
CA LEU A 220 20.57 0.00 7.62
C LEU A 220 21.01 1.47 7.57
N ALA A 221 20.11 2.39 7.89
CA ALA A 221 20.40 3.83 7.97
C ALA A 221 21.53 4.11 8.96
N GLU A 222 21.44 3.54 10.17
CA GLU A 222 22.47 3.66 11.21
C GLU A 222 23.81 3.05 10.79
N MET A 223 23.80 1.86 10.18
CA MET A 223 25.02 1.16 9.72
C MET A 223 25.79 1.93 8.64
N LEU A 224 25.07 2.67 7.80
CA LEU A 224 25.63 3.42 6.68
C LEU A 224 25.80 4.92 6.99
N VAL A 225 25.24 5.40 8.10
CA VAL A 225 25.05 6.83 8.38
C VAL A 225 24.36 7.51 7.18
N ALA A 226 23.31 6.85 6.69
CA ALA A 226 22.57 7.26 5.50
C ALA A 226 21.24 7.92 5.91
N PRO A 227 20.96 9.15 5.46
CA PRO A 227 19.66 9.76 5.70
C PRO A 227 18.56 8.96 4.99
N VAL A 228 17.43 8.82 5.68
CA VAL A 228 16.21 8.18 5.20
C VAL A 228 15.31 9.27 4.65
N VAL A 229 15.24 9.34 3.32
CA VAL A 229 14.26 10.15 2.60
C VAL A 229 13.08 9.26 2.21
N THR A 230 11.87 9.76 2.39
CA THR A 230 10.66 8.96 2.18
C THR A 230 9.83 9.49 1.02
N THR A 231 9.12 8.61 0.31
CA THR A 231 7.93 9.04 -0.41
C THR A 231 6.81 9.29 0.59
N ILE A 232 5.74 10.01 0.20
CA ILE A 232 4.58 10.22 1.07
C ILE A 232 4.00 8.89 1.60
N MET A 233 4.11 7.83 0.81
CA MET A 233 3.62 6.49 1.12
C MET A 233 4.42 5.75 2.20
N ALA A 234 5.63 6.22 2.50
CA ALA A 234 6.50 5.70 3.56
C ALA A 234 6.74 6.73 4.66
N LYS A 235 5.96 7.81 4.72
CA LYS A 235 6.03 8.76 5.82
C LYS A 235 5.90 8.00 7.15
N ALA A 236 6.72 8.38 8.14
CA ALA A 236 6.82 7.72 9.43
C ALA A 236 7.26 6.23 9.39
N ILE A 237 7.94 5.76 8.33
CA ILE A 237 8.55 4.41 8.32
C ILE A 237 9.63 4.25 9.41
N ILE A 238 10.25 5.36 9.84
CA ILE A 238 11.06 5.47 11.05
C ILE A 238 10.54 6.66 11.88
N PRO A 239 10.87 6.76 13.18
CA PRO A 239 10.51 7.92 13.99
C PRO A 239 10.98 9.22 13.34
N GLU A 240 10.07 10.19 13.19
CA GLU A 240 10.34 11.43 12.45
C GLU A 240 11.26 12.40 13.23
N ASP A 241 11.48 12.15 14.51
CA ASP A 241 12.45 12.81 15.39
C ASP A 241 13.83 12.15 15.37
N HIS A 242 14.00 11.03 14.68
CA HIS A 242 15.29 10.37 14.54
C HIS A 242 16.26 11.22 13.69
N PRO A 243 17.56 11.33 14.05
CA PRO A 243 18.54 12.15 13.28
C PRO A 243 18.75 11.74 11.83
N MET A 244 18.38 10.51 11.47
CA MET A 244 18.39 10.02 10.08
C MET A 244 17.07 10.24 9.35
N SER A 245 16.00 10.70 10.01
CA SER A 245 14.71 10.96 9.35
C SER A 245 14.71 12.30 8.66
N PHE A 246 14.94 12.29 7.35
CA PHE A 246 14.93 13.53 6.56
C PHE A 246 13.51 13.87 6.10
N GLY A 247 12.59 12.90 6.16
CA GLY A 247 11.18 13.09 5.85
C GLY A 247 10.91 13.04 4.35
N MET A 248 9.75 13.59 3.96
CA MET A 248 9.23 13.45 2.61
C MET A 248 10.13 14.14 1.57
N LEU A 249 10.42 13.45 0.47
CA LEU A 249 11.04 13.97 -0.74
C LEU A 249 9.97 14.23 -1.80
N GLY A 250 10.14 15.26 -2.62
CA GLY A 250 9.28 15.55 -3.78
C GLY A 250 9.02 17.03 -3.98
N MET A 251 8.02 17.34 -4.82
CA MET A 251 7.59 18.71 -5.15
C MET A 251 7.29 19.58 -3.91
N HIS A 252 6.76 18.97 -2.86
CA HIS A 252 6.47 19.61 -1.57
C HIS A 252 7.27 18.96 -0.42
N GLY A 253 8.40 18.33 -0.74
CA GLY A 253 9.26 17.67 0.25
C GLY A 253 10.10 18.64 1.07
N ARG A 254 10.76 18.12 2.10
CA ARG A 254 11.70 18.90 2.92
C ARG A 254 12.96 19.24 2.13
N GLU A 255 13.47 20.44 2.36
CA GLU A 255 14.68 20.93 1.68
C GLU A 255 15.89 20.05 1.97
N CYS A 256 16.05 19.59 3.22
CA CYS A 256 17.13 18.66 3.58
C CYS A 256 17.04 17.33 2.84
N SER A 257 15.84 16.75 2.66
CA SER A 257 15.67 15.54 1.84
C SER A 257 16.15 15.76 0.40
N ARG A 258 15.81 16.91 -0.18
CA ARG A 258 16.24 17.28 -1.54
C ARG A 258 17.76 17.46 -1.61
N LYS A 259 18.36 18.22 -0.69
CA LYS A 259 19.81 18.45 -0.63
C LYS A 259 20.58 17.13 -0.46
N ALA A 260 20.14 16.27 0.46
CA ALA A 260 20.75 14.96 0.67
C ALA A 260 20.72 14.12 -0.61
N LEU A 261 19.59 14.07 -1.31
CA LEU A 261 19.45 13.34 -2.57
C LEU A 261 20.38 13.88 -3.67
N LEU A 262 20.50 15.20 -3.80
CA LEU A 262 21.35 15.84 -4.82
C LEU A 262 22.86 15.69 -4.52
N GLU A 263 23.24 15.57 -3.25
CA GLU A 263 24.62 15.34 -2.83
C GLU A 263 25.01 13.85 -2.84
N ALA A 264 24.04 12.94 -2.97
CA ALA A 264 24.25 11.51 -2.90
C ALA A 264 25.17 10.98 -4.01
N ASP A 265 26.04 10.02 -3.69
CA ASP A 265 26.76 9.21 -4.68
C ASP A 265 26.08 7.85 -4.91
N VAL A 266 25.33 7.37 -3.93
CA VAL A 266 24.53 6.15 -3.99
C VAL A 266 23.14 6.41 -3.42
N ILE A 267 22.11 6.07 -4.20
CA ILE A 267 20.73 6.01 -3.74
C ILE A 267 20.31 4.54 -3.67
N PHE A 268 19.90 4.09 -2.50
CA PHE A 268 19.24 2.80 -2.35
C PHE A 268 17.72 3.02 -2.25
N ALA A 269 17.03 2.78 -3.37
CA ALA A 269 15.57 2.82 -3.46
C ALA A 269 14.98 1.50 -2.95
N ILE A 270 14.15 1.57 -1.92
CA ILE A 270 13.62 0.43 -1.17
C ILE A 270 12.09 0.49 -1.19
N GLY A 271 11.46 -0.43 -1.93
CA GLY A 271 10.01 -0.49 -2.08
C GLY A 271 9.41 0.81 -2.62
N ALA A 272 10.16 1.53 -3.45
CA ALA A 272 9.81 2.84 -3.97
C ALA A 272 9.72 2.79 -5.50
N ARG A 273 8.67 3.44 -6.04
CA ARG A 273 8.59 3.75 -7.47
C ARG A 273 9.18 5.13 -7.71
N PHE A 274 9.90 5.28 -8.81
CA PHE A 274 10.44 6.55 -9.26
C PHE A 274 9.32 7.38 -9.91
N SER A 275 8.39 7.90 -9.11
CA SER A 275 7.32 8.77 -9.60
C SER A 275 7.85 10.16 -9.94
N ASP A 276 7.21 10.78 -10.92
CA ASP A 276 7.41 12.18 -11.32
C ASP A 276 7.26 13.15 -10.12
N ARG A 277 6.41 12.82 -9.15
CA ARG A 277 6.19 13.61 -7.94
C ARG A 277 7.28 13.47 -6.87
N THR A 278 8.02 12.36 -6.86
CA THR A 278 9.05 12.08 -5.84
C THR A 278 10.42 12.61 -6.28
N ILE A 279 10.88 12.26 -7.48
CA ILE A 279 12.26 12.57 -7.92
C ILE A 279 12.28 13.74 -8.91
N GLY A 280 11.10 14.23 -9.34
CA GLY A 280 10.99 15.28 -10.34
C GLY A 280 11.38 14.76 -11.73
N TYR A 281 11.84 15.66 -12.59
CA TYR A 281 12.41 15.28 -13.88
C TYR A 281 13.81 14.66 -13.65
N ASP A 282 14.08 13.48 -14.24
CA ASP A 282 15.29 12.64 -14.13
C ASP A 282 16.66 13.37 -14.27
N ASN A 283 16.65 14.64 -14.66
CA ASN A 283 17.82 15.46 -14.95
C ASN A 283 18.46 16.09 -13.69
N GLU A 284 17.78 16.11 -12.54
CA GLU A 284 18.29 16.79 -11.35
C GLU A 284 19.28 15.95 -10.54
N VAL A 285 19.08 14.63 -10.48
CA VAL A 285 20.02 13.73 -9.79
C VAL A 285 21.34 13.68 -10.59
N PRO A 286 22.51 13.88 -9.96
CA PRO A 286 23.80 13.86 -10.67
C PRO A 286 23.99 12.59 -11.49
N LYS A 287 24.53 12.70 -12.70
CA LYS A 287 24.69 11.56 -13.65
C LYS A 287 25.50 10.39 -13.09
N GLU A 288 26.45 10.69 -12.20
CA GLU A 288 27.33 9.70 -11.57
C GLU A 288 26.69 8.95 -10.40
N THR A 289 25.50 9.39 -9.93
CA THR A 289 24.81 8.76 -8.80
C THR A 289 24.41 7.34 -9.18
N LYS A 290 24.87 6.36 -8.41
CA LYS A 290 24.52 4.95 -8.60
C LYS A 290 23.20 4.66 -7.89
N VAL A 291 22.27 4.00 -8.58
CA VAL A 291 21.00 3.57 -7.98
C VAL A 291 21.00 2.06 -7.75
N ILE A 292 20.67 1.65 -6.53
CA ILE A 292 20.28 0.28 -6.20
C ILE A 292 18.76 0.30 -6.02
N HIS A 293 18.05 -0.59 -6.70
CA HIS A 293 16.58 -0.62 -6.65
C HIS A 293 16.10 -1.99 -6.18
N LEU A 294 15.48 -2.00 -5.00
CA LEU A 294 14.80 -3.15 -4.41
C LEU A 294 13.28 -2.93 -4.50
N ASP A 295 12.61 -3.75 -5.30
CA ASP A 295 11.14 -3.74 -5.41
C ASP A 295 10.62 -5.17 -5.57
N ILE A 296 9.42 -5.44 -5.07
CA ILE A 296 8.76 -6.75 -5.19
C ILE A 296 8.17 -6.96 -6.59
N ASP A 297 7.89 -5.86 -7.31
CA ASP A 297 7.39 -5.88 -8.67
C ASP A 297 8.56 -5.88 -9.67
N PRO A 298 8.79 -6.98 -10.42
CA PRO A 298 9.87 -7.05 -11.39
C PRO A 298 9.75 -6.01 -12.52
N MET A 299 8.56 -5.46 -12.76
CA MET A 299 8.32 -4.42 -13.77
C MET A 299 8.67 -3.01 -13.27
N GLU A 300 8.72 -2.81 -11.96
CA GLU A 300 9.18 -1.56 -11.36
C GLU A 300 10.68 -1.62 -11.03
N ALA A 301 11.18 -2.75 -10.53
CA ALA A 301 12.59 -2.94 -10.22
C ALA A 301 13.47 -2.75 -11.48
N GLY A 302 14.27 -1.69 -11.52
CA GLY A 302 15.14 -1.37 -12.67
C GLY A 302 14.49 -0.53 -13.76
N LYS A 303 13.27 -0.04 -13.56
CA LYS A 303 12.58 0.86 -14.49
C LYS A 303 13.29 2.21 -14.63
N ASN A 304 13.97 2.68 -13.56
CA ASN A 304 14.83 3.84 -13.65
C ASN A 304 16.13 3.49 -14.41
N THR A 305 16.45 4.26 -15.44
CA THR A 305 17.62 4.05 -16.32
C THR A 305 18.97 4.14 -15.60
N ARG A 306 19.03 4.73 -14.40
CA ARG A 306 20.23 4.85 -13.57
C ARG A 306 20.48 3.63 -12.68
N THR A 307 19.53 2.68 -12.62
CA THR A 307 19.65 1.48 -11.80
C THR A 307 20.89 0.68 -12.21
N LYS A 308 21.86 0.60 -11.30
CA LYS A 308 23.07 -0.21 -11.45
C LYS A 308 22.87 -1.62 -10.92
N VAL A 309 22.12 -1.76 -9.83
CA VAL A 309 21.80 -3.05 -9.24
C VAL A 309 20.30 -3.16 -9.03
N ARG A 310 19.71 -4.20 -9.61
CA ARG A 310 18.30 -4.57 -9.49
C ARG A 310 18.18 -5.73 -8.51
N LEU A 311 17.37 -5.55 -7.48
CA LEU A 311 16.98 -6.60 -6.54
C LEU A 311 15.45 -6.76 -6.63
N VAL A 312 14.99 -7.98 -6.90
CA VAL A 312 13.55 -8.25 -7.02
C VAL A 312 13.10 -9.07 -5.82
N GLY A 313 12.15 -8.55 -5.06
CA GLY A 313 11.46 -9.30 -4.02
C GLY A 313 11.06 -8.45 -2.82
N ASP A 314 10.60 -9.13 -1.78
CA ASP A 314 10.17 -8.49 -0.53
C ASP A 314 11.24 -7.58 0.08
N ALA A 315 10.83 -6.35 0.45
CA ALA A 315 11.74 -5.32 0.92
C ALA A 315 12.39 -5.70 2.25
N LYS A 316 11.66 -6.31 3.18
CA LYS A 316 12.18 -6.74 4.48
C LYS A 316 13.26 -7.79 4.28
N ARG A 317 12.97 -8.84 3.49
CA ARG A 317 13.95 -9.89 3.22
C ARG A 317 15.18 -9.36 2.46
N GLY A 318 14.97 -8.50 1.46
CA GLY A 318 16.07 -7.88 0.72
C GLY A 318 17.00 -7.07 1.62
N LEU A 319 16.44 -6.25 2.52
CA LEU A 319 17.21 -5.50 3.50
C LEU A 319 17.94 -6.42 4.48
N GLN A 320 17.31 -7.49 4.98
CA GLN A 320 17.96 -8.47 5.86
C GLN A 320 19.19 -9.11 5.18
N MET A 321 19.08 -9.45 3.90
CA MET A 321 20.21 -10.00 3.14
C MET A 321 21.34 -8.98 2.98
N VAL A 322 21.01 -7.72 2.64
CA VAL A 322 22.00 -6.63 2.53
C VAL A 322 22.68 -6.37 3.88
N ILE A 323 21.92 -6.22 4.97
CA ILE A 323 22.43 -5.98 6.33
C ILE A 323 23.36 -7.11 6.76
N LYS A 324 22.95 -8.36 6.55
CA LYS A 324 23.75 -9.54 6.89
C LYS A 324 25.08 -9.55 6.11
N ALA A 325 25.03 -9.26 4.81
CA ALA A 325 26.21 -9.26 3.95
C ALA A 325 27.14 -8.05 4.19
N LEU A 326 26.60 -6.89 4.57
CA LEU A 326 27.38 -5.73 5.00
C LEU A 326 28.21 -6.06 6.24
N GLY A 327 27.66 -6.84 7.18
CA GLY A 327 28.34 -7.24 8.40
C GLY A 327 28.40 -6.11 9.42
N ARG A 328 29.51 -5.99 10.17
CA ARG A 328 29.75 -4.83 11.04
C ARG A 328 30.37 -3.70 10.23
N SER A 329 29.74 -2.53 10.27
CA SER A 329 30.28 -1.28 9.74
C SER A 329 30.31 -0.28 10.90
N ASN A 330 31.46 0.32 11.15
CA ASN A 330 31.57 1.51 11.98
C ASN A 330 32.53 2.46 11.27
N LYS A 331 31.98 3.29 10.38
CA LYS A 331 32.76 4.30 9.66
C LYS A 331 33.21 5.45 10.57
N GLY A 332 32.77 5.47 11.84
CA GLY A 332 33.02 6.57 12.77
C GLY A 332 32.44 7.89 12.23
N GLU A 333 33.00 9.01 12.68
CA GLU A 333 32.68 10.32 12.12
C GLU A 333 33.37 10.49 10.75
N THR A 334 32.57 10.67 9.71
CA THR A 334 32.99 10.95 8.34
C THR A 334 32.60 12.37 7.91
N ALA A 335 33.16 12.86 6.80
CA ALA A 335 32.70 14.11 6.18
C ALA A 335 31.18 14.08 5.89
N TRP A 336 30.67 12.94 5.42
CA TRP A 336 29.24 12.76 5.18
C TRP A 336 28.41 12.77 6.46
N SER A 337 28.85 12.11 7.53
CA SER A 337 28.11 12.13 8.81
C SER A 337 27.95 13.55 9.38
N ARG A 338 28.99 14.39 9.26
CA ARG A 338 28.93 15.80 9.63
C ARG A 338 27.99 16.56 8.73
N ARG A 339 28.06 16.32 7.42
CA ARG A 339 27.16 16.94 6.44
C ARG A 339 25.69 16.56 6.66
N VAL A 340 25.40 15.29 6.97
CA VAL A 340 24.05 14.81 7.32
C VAL A 340 23.54 15.55 8.55
N LYS A 341 24.36 15.69 9.59
CA LYS A 341 24.00 16.48 10.77
C LYS A 341 23.73 17.94 10.43
N GLU A 342 24.61 18.59 9.68
CA GLU A 342 24.41 19.98 9.22
C GLU A 342 23.12 20.15 8.41
N LEU A 343 22.81 19.21 7.52
CA LEU A 343 21.59 19.22 6.73
C LEU A 343 20.34 19.04 7.59
N TYR A 344 20.39 18.15 8.59
CA TYR A 344 19.29 17.90 9.50
C TYR A 344 19.03 19.11 10.41
N ASP A 345 20.08 19.61 11.08
CA ASP A 345 20.01 20.74 12.01
C ASP A 345 19.59 22.04 11.28
N GLY A 346 19.96 22.20 10.01
CA GLY A 346 19.54 23.34 9.18
C GLY A 346 18.14 23.21 8.56
N CYS A 347 17.42 22.11 8.80
CA CYS A 347 16.13 21.81 8.16
C CYS A 347 14.94 22.24 9.04
N GLU A 348 14.91 23.52 9.42
CA GLU A 348 13.82 24.08 10.23
C GLU A 348 12.71 24.63 9.32
N CYS A 349 11.45 24.41 9.74
CA CYS A 349 10.33 25.14 9.20
C CYS A 349 10.05 26.32 10.12
N ASP A 350 10.01 27.53 9.59
CA ASP A 350 9.54 28.67 10.35
C ASP A 350 8.03 28.51 10.64
N ILE A 351 7.71 28.42 11.92
CA ILE A 351 6.40 28.10 12.48
C ILE A 351 6.01 29.11 13.58
N ASP A 352 6.88 30.09 13.83
CA ASP A 352 6.59 31.21 14.72
C ASP A 352 5.78 32.26 13.96
N ILE A 353 4.62 31.80 13.47
CA ILE A 353 3.72 32.56 12.64
C ILE A 353 2.52 32.96 13.50
N ASP A 354 2.56 34.20 14.01
CA ASP A 354 1.47 34.80 14.78
C ASP A 354 0.76 35.86 13.93
N GLU A 355 -0.16 35.38 13.08
CA GLU A 355 -0.94 36.21 12.14
C GLU A 355 -2.45 35.94 12.27
N ASP A 356 -3.25 36.96 11.95
CA ASP A 356 -4.72 36.88 11.82
C ASP A 356 -5.13 37.16 10.36
N PRO A 357 -5.77 36.20 9.65
CA PRO A 357 -6.23 34.89 10.11
C PRO A 357 -5.10 33.87 10.31
N VAL A 358 -5.33 32.91 11.22
CA VAL A 358 -4.40 31.82 11.54
C VAL A 358 -3.91 31.13 10.28
N LYS A 359 -2.60 31.07 10.10
CA LYS A 359 -2.01 30.32 8.99
C LYS A 359 -2.18 28.81 9.20
N PRO A 360 -2.47 28.05 8.14
CA PRO A 360 -2.77 26.64 8.27
C PRO A 360 -1.57 25.80 8.77
N GLN A 361 -0.34 26.17 8.44
CA GLN A 361 0.88 25.52 8.96
C GLN A 361 0.96 25.63 10.49
N LYS A 362 0.57 26.79 11.04
CA LYS A 362 0.51 27.01 12.48
C LYS A 362 -0.55 26.11 13.12
N ALA A 363 -1.72 25.97 12.49
CA ALA A 363 -2.77 25.07 12.98
C ALA A 363 -2.30 23.60 13.03
N ILE A 364 -1.64 23.09 11.98
CA ILE A 364 -1.07 21.73 11.97
C ILE A 364 0.04 21.58 13.01
N TRP A 365 0.88 22.60 13.20
CA TRP A 365 1.93 22.58 14.21
C TRP A 365 1.40 22.50 15.64
N GLU A 366 0.39 23.31 15.98
CA GLU A 366 -0.23 23.25 17.31
C GLU A 366 -1.01 21.93 17.51
N LEU A 367 -1.65 21.40 16.46
CA LEU A 367 -2.27 20.08 16.50
C LEU A 367 -1.24 18.99 16.84
N ARG A 368 -0.06 19.01 16.20
CA ARG A 368 1.02 18.04 16.48
C ARG A 368 1.41 18.00 17.96
N LYS A 369 1.40 19.12 18.67
CA LYS A 369 1.79 19.18 20.10
C LYS A 369 0.81 18.45 21.02
N VAL A 370 -0.45 18.33 20.62
CA VAL A 370 -1.52 17.72 21.43
C VAL A 370 -1.92 16.33 20.96
N LEU A 371 -1.47 15.91 19.76
CA LEU A 371 -1.67 14.55 19.27
C LEU A 371 -0.87 13.55 20.12
N ALA A 372 -1.47 12.39 20.36
CA ALA A 372 -0.76 11.26 20.95
C ALA A 372 0.33 10.76 19.99
N SER A 373 1.41 10.19 20.53
CA SER A 373 2.54 9.69 19.73
C SER A 373 2.18 8.53 18.80
N ASP A 374 1.08 7.84 19.09
CA ASP A 374 0.52 6.71 18.34
C ASP A 374 -0.73 7.09 17.53
N ALA A 375 -1.01 8.40 17.38
CA ALA A 375 -2.17 8.86 16.64
C ALA A 375 -2.05 8.54 15.14
N PHE A 376 -3.15 8.06 14.56
CA PHE A 376 -3.31 7.98 13.11
C PHE A 376 -3.79 9.32 12.56
N VAL A 377 -3.10 9.84 11.54
CA VAL A 377 -3.49 11.04 10.81
C VAL A 377 -4.01 10.62 9.44
N VAL A 378 -5.21 11.09 9.10
CA VAL A 378 -5.87 10.84 7.81
C VAL A 378 -6.19 12.18 7.17
N THR A 379 -5.98 12.27 5.87
CA THR A 379 -6.20 13.48 5.08
C THR A 379 -6.75 13.09 3.72
N GLU A 380 -7.43 14.06 3.08
CA GLU A 380 -7.76 14.01 1.67
C GLU A 380 -6.59 14.58 0.82
N VAL A 381 -6.87 15.16 -0.35
CA VAL A 381 -5.90 15.68 -1.31
C VAL A 381 -6.00 17.20 -1.44
N GLY A 382 -5.01 17.91 -0.92
CA GLY A 382 -4.98 19.37 -1.00
C GLY A 382 -3.73 19.97 -0.37
N GLN A 383 -3.71 21.30 -0.19
CA GLN A 383 -2.62 21.95 0.53
C GLN A 383 -2.53 21.47 1.99
N ASN A 384 -3.68 21.19 2.60
CA ASN A 384 -3.80 20.59 3.93
C ASN A 384 -3.23 19.18 4.05
N GLN A 385 -3.09 18.44 2.94
CA GLN A 385 -2.38 17.16 2.94
C GLN A 385 -0.86 17.36 3.04
N MET A 386 -0.36 18.47 2.48
CA MET A 386 1.07 18.75 2.36
C MET A 386 1.64 19.48 3.58
N TRP A 387 0.83 20.29 4.26
CA TRP A 387 1.15 20.87 5.57
C TRP A 387 1.20 19.77 6.64
#